data_AF-A0A7M4ESW3-F1
#
_entry.id   AF-A0A7M4ESW3-F1
#
_cell.length_a   1.000
_cell.length_b   1.000
_cell.length_c   1.000
_cell.angle_alpha   90.00
_cell.angle_beta   90.00
_cell.angle_gamma   90.00
#
_symmetry.space_group_name_H-M   'P 1'
#
loop_
_entity.id
_entity.type
_entity.pdbx_description
1 polymer ?
#
loop_
_entity_poly.entity_id
_entity_poly.type
_entity_poly.pdbx_seq_one_letter_code
_entity_poly.pdbx_strand_id
1 'polypeptide(L)'
;HSGITTDSSVVSWQLVGFVSGSTSNTTVCKEVSHVDIFSPTESFPVEKLCTFSQLLQNIHCLEFPSRMSSVLRSPLLLHYINCIKDESIYLRLNYWMGQALQEECIWCKVDNQLYEEDFKDFLDTVYKAECFLQEGISSCEEFLYKSLPLWDGSCCRLQVLRLVSWIPLNSFSEVKPYLCEPLAQLFFTSSLYFKCSVLESLKELLQNWLNWHVMQLDMESNTEISPLNTTLSGLVNCVAELIHFVGQLCAVALRLESNATFLLHFILDFYETVCDMYLKYNLPLLVLPPAGVFYPALLSMDSVILNQLCYVIYRYRTNLVAAKENELVKKAILQFKFSSRTYQEYNQYIMVMVGCLWTSSAFQKDIHPQGICLDTEVLEKTRVQEFRNSFNIIYHPALTGYAILFLEQGVSEGLKFFIESSISRISQTSKAKKGSLHI
;
A
#
# COMPACT_ATOMS: atom_id res chain seq x y z
N HIS A 1 -15.80 -61.16 5.24
CA HIS A 1 -16.60 -60.97 4.00
C HIS A 1 -17.18 -59.57 4.07
N SER A 2 -16.87 -58.57 3.24
CA SER A 2 -16.29 -58.38 1.90
C SER A 2 -15.75 -56.92 1.93
N GLY A 3 -14.56 -56.54 1.50
CA GLY A 3 -13.90 -56.83 0.23
C GLY A 3 -14.15 -55.68 -0.75
N ILE A 4 -13.48 -54.53 -0.58
CA ILE A 4 -13.25 -53.55 -1.66
C ILE A 4 -11.81 -53.03 -1.54
N THR A 5 -11.04 -53.40 -2.55
CA THR A 5 -9.67 -53.01 -2.88
C THR A 5 -9.64 -51.58 -3.42
N THR A 6 -8.76 -50.73 -2.90
CA THR A 6 -8.35 -49.48 -3.54
C THR A 6 -6.93 -49.63 -4.08
N ASP A 7 -6.81 -49.56 -5.41
CA ASP A 7 -5.54 -49.45 -6.13
C ASP A 7 -4.81 -48.18 -5.72
N SER A 8 -3.60 -48.33 -5.19
CA SER A 8 -2.64 -47.26 -4.95
C SER A 8 -1.62 -47.22 -6.09
N SER A 9 -1.85 -46.38 -7.10
CA SER A 9 -0.80 -46.01 -8.06
C SER A 9 0.09 -44.92 -7.47
N VAL A 10 1.09 -45.35 -6.69
CA VAL A 10 2.22 -44.52 -6.30
C VAL A 10 3.11 -44.31 -7.53
N VAL A 11 3.02 -43.14 -8.17
CA VAL A 11 4.01 -42.73 -9.17
C VAL A 11 5.18 -42.06 -8.44
N SER A 12 6.19 -42.86 -8.18
CA SER A 12 7.53 -42.42 -7.77
C SER A 12 8.21 -41.73 -8.95
N TRP A 13 8.39 -40.41 -8.88
CA TRP A 13 9.34 -39.72 -9.77
C TRP A 13 10.75 -39.80 -9.16
N GLN A 14 11.60 -40.57 -9.84
CA GLN A 14 13.03 -40.68 -9.54
C GLN A 14 13.72 -39.33 -9.82
N LEU A 15 14.41 -38.83 -8.80
CA LEU A 15 15.50 -37.87 -8.91
C LEU A 15 16.59 -38.42 -9.83
N VAL A 16 16.89 -37.71 -10.93
CA VAL A 16 18.17 -37.83 -11.63
C VAL A 16 18.87 -36.49 -11.52
N GLY A 17 19.95 -36.49 -10.74
CA GLY A 17 20.79 -35.34 -10.47
C GLY A 17 21.57 -34.90 -11.70
N PHE A 18 21.83 -33.58 -11.75
CA PHE A 18 22.81 -32.98 -12.65
C PHE A 18 24.22 -33.52 -12.33
N VAL A 19 24.86 -34.12 -13.33
CA VAL A 19 26.32 -34.29 -13.36
C VAL A 19 26.86 -33.42 -14.48
N SER A 20 27.79 -32.56 -14.13
CA SER A 20 28.58 -31.71 -15.02
C SER A 20 29.39 -32.56 -15.99
N GLY A 21 29.33 -32.22 -17.28
CA GLY A 21 30.14 -32.81 -18.33
C GLY A 21 30.42 -31.81 -19.43
N SER A 22 31.54 -31.11 -19.29
CA SER A 22 32.15 -30.31 -20.35
C SER A 22 32.53 -31.19 -21.54
N THR A 23 32.06 -30.86 -22.74
CA THR A 23 32.80 -31.10 -23.99
C THR A 23 32.30 -30.17 -25.08
N SER A 24 33.22 -29.33 -25.55
CA SER A 24 33.20 -28.65 -26.83
C SER A 24 32.79 -29.57 -27.97
N ASN A 25 31.93 -29.10 -28.87
CA ASN A 25 32.11 -29.32 -30.32
C ASN A 25 31.26 -28.36 -31.15
N THR A 26 31.98 -27.59 -31.95
CA THR A 26 31.52 -26.73 -33.02
C THR A 26 31.05 -27.60 -34.19
N THR A 27 29.79 -27.48 -34.61
CA THR A 27 29.34 -28.08 -35.89
C THR A 27 28.38 -27.14 -36.62
N VAL A 28 28.97 -26.30 -37.46
CA VAL A 28 28.63 -26.00 -38.86
C VAL A 28 27.17 -26.27 -39.28
N CYS A 29 26.44 -25.18 -39.56
CA CYS A 29 25.25 -25.20 -40.40
C CYS A 29 25.59 -25.76 -41.79
N LYS A 30 24.91 -26.84 -42.19
CA LYS A 30 24.82 -27.26 -43.59
C LYS A 30 23.36 -27.48 -43.94
N GLU A 31 22.89 -26.66 -44.88
CA GLU A 31 21.65 -26.83 -45.63
C GLU A 31 21.65 -28.16 -46.38
N VAL A 32 20.50 -28.84 -46.37
CA VAL A 32 20.07 -29.69 -47.48
C VAL A 32 18.59 -29.42 -47.71
N SER A 33 18.31 -28.93 -48.91
CA SER A 33 16.98 -28.64 -49.46
C SER A 33 16.22 -29.91 -49.80
N HIS A 34 14.98 -30.03 -49.31
CA HIS A 34 13.93 -30.79 -49.98
C HIS A 34 12.68 -29.90 -50.05
N VAL A 35 12.24 -29.64 -51.29
CA VAL A 35 11.08 -28.82 -51.62
C VAL A 35 9.85 -29.71 -51.48
N ASP A 36 9.14 -29.57 -50.36
CA ASP A 36 7.78 -30.07 -50.20
C ASP A 36 6.79 -28.92 -50.38
N ILE A 37 5.93 -29.06 -51.40
CA ILE A 37 4.93 -28.09 -51.82
C ILE A 37 3.66 -28.37 -51.02
N PHE A 38 3.63 -27.95 -49.74
CA PHE A 38 2.45 -27.61 -48.91
C PHE A 38 2.96 -26.90 -47.63
N SER A 39 2.47 -25.69 -47.35
CA SER A 39 2.93 -24.74 -46.31
C SER A 39 2.75 -25.19 -44.84
N PRO A 40 3.72 -24.94 -43.94
CA PRO A 40 3.43 -24.57 -42.56
C PRO A 40 3.38 -23.05 -42.44
N THR A 41 2.38 -22.50 -41.77
CA THR A 41 2.56 -21.22 -41.07
C THR A 41 3.85 -21.31 -40.27
N GLU A 42 4.90 -20.55 -40.63
CA GLU A 42 6.21 -20.61 -39.99
C GLU A 42 6.07 -20.24 -38.51
N SER A 43 5.89 -21.24 -37.64
CA SER A 43 5.76 -21.01 -36.21
C SER A 43 7.14 -20.74 -35.59
N PHE A 44 7.24 -19.66 -34.83
CA PHE A 44 8.47 -19.23 -34.18
C PHE A 44 8.43 -19.62 -32.70
N PRO A 45 9.24 -20.59 -32.24
CA PRO A 45 9.25 -21.00 -30.85
C PRO A 45 9.76 -19.88 -29.95
N VAL A 46 9.00 -19.56 -28.90
CA VAL A 46 9.33 -18.46 -27.97
C VAL A 46 10.67 -18.67 -27.24
N GLU A 47 11.19 -19.90 -27.15
CA GLU A 47 12.50 -20.18 -26.57
C GLU A 47 13.66 -19.57 -27.36
N LYS A 48 13.47 -19.32 -28.66
CA LYS A 48 14.46 -18.67 -29.53
C LYS A 48 14.37 -17.15 -29.50
N LEU A 49 13.42 -16.59 -28.76
CA LEU A 49 13.20 -15.16 -28.66
C LEU A 49 14.21 -14.52 -27.69
N CYS A 50 15.16 -13.75 -28.20
CA CYS A 50 16.20 -13.10 -27.37
C CYS A 50 16.13 -11.56 -27.38
N THR A 51 15.52 -10.97 -28.41
CA THR A 51 15.51 -9.51 -28.60
C THR A 51 14.12 -8.98 -28.94
N PHE A 52 13.87 -7.71 -28.61
CA PHE A 52 12.62 -7.05 -28.95
C PHE A 52 12.38 -6.94 -30.47
N SER A 53 13.45 -6.77 -31.26
CA SER A 53 13.33 -6.76 -32.73
C SER A 53 12.82 -8.10 -33.27
N GLN A 54 13.26 -9.22 -32.70
CA GLN A 54 12.75 -10.55 -33.07
C GLN A 54 11.29 -10.72 -32.68
N LEU A 55 10.87 -10.16 -31.54
CA LEU A 55 9.46 -10.18 -31.14
C LEU A 55 8.58 -9.47 -32.17
N LEU A 56 8.96 -8.26 -32.59
CA LEU A 56 8.20 -7.50 -33.58
C LEU A 56 8.11 -8.23 -34.93
N GLN A 57 9.20 -8.86 -35.37
CA GLN A 57 9.25 -9.59 -36.64
C GLN A 57 8.38 -10.86 -36.62
N ASN A 58 8.30 -11.55 -35.49
CA ASN A 58 7.66 -12.85 -35.36
C ASN A 58 6.34 -12.81 -34.57
N ILE A 59 5.80 -11.62 -34.27
CA ILE A 59 4.62 -11.44 -33.40
C ILE A 59 3.40 -12.24 -33.86
N HIS A 60 3.25 -12.44 -35.16
CA HIS A 60 2.10 -13.10 -35.78
C HIS A 60 2.21 -14.64 -35.80
N CYS A 61 3.36 -15.19 -35.41
CA CYS A 61 3.64 -16.62 -35.55
C CYS A 61 4.30 -17.26 -34.32
N LEU A 62 4.26 -16.60 -33.15
CA LEU A 62 4.85 -17.16 -31.94
C LEU A 62 4.17 -18.46 -31.51
N GLU A 63 4.99 -19.48 -31.25
CA GLU A 63 4.55 -20.77 -30.73
C GLU A 63 4.82 -20.86 -29.23
N PHE A 64 3.74 -20.95 -28.43
CA PHE A 64 3.83 -21.00 -26.98
C PHE A 64 4.02 -22.43 -26.43
N PRO A 65 4.95 -22.64 -25.47
CA PRO A 65 5.21 -23.94 -24.87
C PRO A 65 4.03 -24.41 -24.02
N SER A 66 3.92 -25.73 -23.85
CA SER A 66 2.90 -26.34 -22.98
C SER A 66 2.98 -25.81 -21.54
N ARG A 67 4.19 -25.50 -21.05
CA ARG A 67 4.43 -24.87 -19.76
C ARG A 67 4.53 -23.36 -19.92
N MET A 68 3.52 -22.65 -19.44
CA MET A 68 3.47 -21.18 -19.55
C MET A 68 4.36 -20.44 -18.53
N SER A 69 5.11 -21.15 -17.67
CA SER A 69 6.04 -20.54 -16.71
C SER A 69 7.11 -19.66 -17.36
N SER A 70 7.60 -20.03 -18.55
CA SER A 70 8.62 -19.26 -19.27
C SER A 70 8.13 -17.88 -19.69
N VAL A 71 6.81 -17.74 -19.88
CA VAL A 71 6.17 -16.49 -20.27
C VAL A 71 6.28 -15.45 -19.15
N LEU A 72 6.00 -15.85 -17.91
CA LEU A 72 6.07 -14.98 -16.73
C LEU A 72 7.48 -14.47 -16.44
N ARG A 73 8.50 -15.22 -16.85
CA ARG A 73 9.91 -14.88 -16.61
C ARG A 73 10.51 -14.00 -17.70
N SER A 74 9.83 -13.85 -18.84
CA SER A 74 10.36 -13.14 -20.01
C SER A 74 9.66 -11.79 -20.21
N PRO A 75 10.35 -10.65 -19.99
CA PRO A 75 9.79 -9.33 -20.26
C PRO A 75 9.30 -9.16 -21.71
N LEU A 76 9.95 -9.81 -22.68
CA LEU A 76 9.54 -9.78 -24.08
C LEU A 76 8.17 -10.46 -24.28
N LEU A 77 7.93 -11.58 -23.61
CA LEU A 77 6.67 -12.30 -23.70
C LEU A 77 5.56 -11.62 -22.87
N LEU A 78 5.92 -10.95 -21.77
CA LEU A 78 4.97 -10.11 -21.04
C LEU A 78 4.54 -8.89 -21.86
N HIS A 79 5.46 -8.24 -22.59
CA HIS A 79 5.10 -7.21 -23.57
C HIS A 79 4.14 -7.74 -24.64
N TYR A 80 4.40 -8.95 -25.13
CA TYR A 80 3.51 -9.60 -26.10
C TYR A 80 2.11 -9.81 -25.54
N ILE A 81 1.99 -10.36 -24.32
CA ILE A 81 0.70 -10.57 -23.66
C ILE A 81 -0.07 -9.26 -23.54
N ASN A 82 0.60 -8.17 -23.14
CA ASN A 82 -0.06 -6.87 -22.97
C ASN A 82 -0.56 -6.27 -24.32
N CYS A 83 0.01 -6.69 -25.45
CA CYS A 83 -0.36 -6.18 -26.77
C CYS A 83 -1.40 -7.04 -27.51
N ILE A 84 -1.48 -8.34 -27.22
CA ILE A 84 -2.30 -9.24 -28.02
C ILE A 84 -3.75 -9.30 -27.53
N LYS A 85 -4.69 -9.35 -28.48
CA LYS A 85 -6.13 -9.50 -28.22
C LYS A 85 -6.62 -10.95 -28.33
N ASP A 86 -5.70 -11.89 -28.48
CA ASP A 86 -6.02 -13.32 -28.58
C ASP A 86 -6.26 -13.87 -27.17
N GLU A 87 -7.54 -13.97 -26.83
CA GLU A 87 -8.01 -14.52 -25.56
C GLU A 87 -7.48 -15.93 -25.30
N SER A 88 -7.19 -16.73 -26.33
CA SER A 88 -6.77 -18.12 -26.16
C SER A 88 -5.43 -18.25 -25.43
N ILE A 89 -4.52 -17.30 -25.64
CA ILE A 89 -3.20 -17.29 -25.00
C ILE A 89 -3.35 -16.92 -23.52
N TYR A 90 -4.17 -15.91 -23.24
CA TYR A 90 -4.48 -15.49 -21.86
C TYR A 90 -5.20 -16.59 -21.08
N LEU A 91 -6.20 -17.24 -21.69
CA LEU A 91 -6.89 -18.41 -21.15
C LEU A 91 -5.93 -19.56 -20.85
N ARG A 92 -4.99 -19.84 -21.75
CA ARG A 92 -4.00 -20.91 -21.55
C ARG A 92 -3.00 -20.58 -20.44
N LEU A 93 -2.58 -19.32 -20.31
CA LEU A 93 -1.75 -18.86 -19.20
C LEU A 93 -2.50 -19.01 -17.87
N ASN A 94 -3.73 -18.53 -17.79
CA ASN A 94 -4.56 -18.62 -16.59
C ASN A 94 -4.81 -20.08 -16.19
N TYR A 95 -5.22 -20.94 -17.12
CA TYR A 95 -5.44 -22.35 -16.81
C TYR A 95 -4.18 -23.04 -16.26
N TRP A 96 -3.03 -22.82 -16.92
CA TRP A 96 -1.75 -23.35 -16.44
C TRP A 96 -1.39 -22.80 -15.06
N MET A 97 -1.62 -21.51 -14.82
CA MET A 97 -1.31 -20.86 -13.55
C MET A 97 -2.21 -21.36 -12.42
N GLY A 98 -3.51 -21.50 -12.66
CA GLY A 98 -4.45 -22.05 -11.68
C GLY A 98 -4.06 -23.47 -11.27
N GLN A 99 -3.64 -24.31 -12.23
CA GLN A 99 -3.12 -25.65 -11.92
C GLN A 99 -1.82 -25.58 -11.10
N ALA A 100 -0.85 -24.77 -11.52
CA ALA A 100 0.42 -24.63 -10.82
C ALA A 100 0.22 -24.13 -9.37
N LEU A 101 -0.63 -23.11 -9.17
CA LEU A 101 -0.96 -22.60 -7.85
C LEU A 101 -1.64 -23.66 -6.99
N GLN A 102 -2.56 -24.46 -7.55
CA GLN A 102 -3.26 -25.51 -6.81
C GLN A 102 -2.37 -26.72 -6.46
N GLU A 103 -1.49 -27.15 -7.36
CA GLU A 103 -0.62 -28.31 -7.15
C GLU A 103 0.50 -28.02 -6.13
N GLU A 104 1.02 -26.79 -6.16
CA GLU A 104 2.05 -26.31 -5.25
C GLU A 104 1.47 -25.85 -3.91
N CYS A 105 0.20 -25.41 -3.88
CA CYS A 105 -0.44 -24.97 -2.66
C CYS A 105 -1.31 -26.04 -1.98
N ILE A 106 -0.81 -26.57 -0.86
CA ILE A 106 -1.63 -26.89 0.32
C ILE A 106 -0.77 -26.55 1.55
N TRP A 107 -0.72 -25.25 1.91
CA TRP A 107 0.04 -24.63 3.01
C TRP A 107 1.44 -25.27 3.20
N CYS A 108 2.08 -25.42 2.04
CA CYS A 108 3.46 -25.80 1.82
C CYS A 108 3.83 -27.22 2.28
N LYS A 109 2.91 -28.20 2.15
CA LYS A 109 3.14 -29.66 2.37
C LYS A 109 3.98 -29.98 3.62
N VAL A 110 3.68 -29.25 4.71
CA VAL A 110 3.88 -29.58 6.14
C VAL A 110 5.32 -29.84 6.62
N ASP A 111 6.22 -28.85 6.52
CA ASP A 111 7.61 -28.83 7.04
C ASP A 111 8.74 -29.31 6.10
N ASN A 112 8.65 -29.04 4.79
CA ASN A 112 9.82 -29.13 3.93
C ASN A 112 10.22 -27.76 3.38
N GLN A 113 11.28 -27.19 3.98
CA GLN A 113 11.80 -25.86 3.68
C GLN A 113 12.14 -25.66 2.19
N LEU A 114 12.61 -26.70 1.50
CA LEU A 114 12.97 -26.61 0.09
C LEU A 114 11.75 -26.37 -0.81
N TYR A 115 10.62 -27.05 -0.53
CA TYR A 115 9.38 -26.83 -1.29
C TYR A 115 8.79 -25.45 -1.01
N GLU A 116 8.91 -24.95 0.22
CA GLU A 116 8.49 -23.58 0.54
C GLU A 116 9.33 -22.55 -0.23
N GLU A 117 10.65 -22.73 -0.32
CA GLU A 117 11.54 -21.84 -1.09
C GLU A 117 11.20 -21.84 -2.59
N ASP A 118 11.03 -23.02 -3.19
CA ASP A 118 10.63 -23.14 -4.60
C ASP A 118 9.28 -22.45 -4.87
N PHE A 119 8.32 -22.61 -3.95
CA PHE A 119 7.02 -21.96 -4.07
C PHE A 119 7.11 -20.44 -3.88
N LYS A 120 7.94 -19.95 -2.95
CA LYS A 120 8.24 -18.51 -2.80
C LYS A 120 8.81 -17.93 -4.09
N ASP A 121 9.79 -18.60 -4.69
CA ASP A 121 10.40 -18.16 -5.94
C ASP A 121 9.39 -18.13 -7.10
N PHE A 122 8.47 -19.09 -7.12
CA PHE A 122 7.35 -19.07 -8.05
C PHE A 122 6.42 -17.88 -7.82
N LEU A 123 5.95 -17.65 -6.59
CA LEU A 123 5.07 -16.52 -6.29
C LEU A 123 5.75 -15.16 -6.51
N ASP A 124 7.05 -15.04 -6.21
CA ASP A 124 7.82 -13.82 -6.51
C ASP A 124 7.99 -13.60 -8.02
N THR A 125 8.05 -14.67 -8.82
CA THR A 125 8.01 -14.57 -10.29
C THR A 125 6.65 -14.05 -10.76
N VAL A 126 5.56 -14.58 -10.19
CA VAL A 126 4.19 -14.15 -10.50
C VAL A 126 3.99 -12.68 -10.13
N TYR A 127 4.36 -12.28 -8.91
CA TYR A 127 4.27 -10.88 -8.47
C TYR A 127 5.05 -9.93 -9.39
N LYS A 128 6.27 -10.31 -9.82
CA LYS A 128 7.03 -9.50 -10.78
C LYS A 128 6.32 -9.36 -12.12
N ALA A 129 5.62 -10.41 -12.58
CA ALA A 129 4.82 -10.35 -13.79
C ALA A 129 3.60 -9.43 -13.62
N GLU A 130 2.88 -9.51 -12.50
CA GLU A 130 1.76 -8.60 -12.18
C GLU A 130 2.23 -7.15 -12.08
N CYS A 131 3.36 -6.89 -11.41
CA CYS A 131 3.98 -5.55 -11.39
C CYS A 131 4.36 -5.05 -12.78
N PHE A 132 4.84 -5.93 -13.66
CA PHE A 132 5.20 -5.55 -15.01
C PHE A 132 3.96 -5.22 -15.86
N LEU A 133 2.91 -6.04 -15.73
CA LEU A 133 1.65 -5.87 -16.45
C LEU A 133 0.81 -4.72 -15.89
N GLN A 134 1.07 -4.31 -14.64
CA GLN A 134 0.25 -3.36 -13.88
C GLN A 134 -1.21 -3.83 -13.75
N GLU A 135 -1.39 -5.16 -13.72
CA GLU A 135 -2.69 -5.83 -13.64
C GLU A 135 -2.53 -7.17 -12.91
N GLY A 136 -3.54 -7.50 -12.08
CA GLY A 136 -3.60 -8.78 -11.38
C GLY A 136 -4.05 -9.92 -12.28
N ILE A 137 -3.50 -11.12 -12.06
CA ILE A 137 -3.83 -12.30 -12.85
C ILE A 137 -5.03 -13.03 -12.22
N SER A 138 -6.06 -13.33 -13.01
CA SER A 138 -7.32 -13.92 -12.50
C SER A 138 -7.14 -15.26 -11.79
N SER A 139 -6.13 -16.05 -12.16
CA SER A 139 -5.82 -17.30 -11.46
C SER A 139 -5.23 -17.09 -10.07
N CYS A 140 -4.48 -16.01 -9.85
CA CYS A 140 -3.98 -15.63 -8.52
C CYS A 140 -5.13 -15.20 -7.63
N GLU A 141 -6.08 -14.47 -8.22
CA GLU A 141 -7.30 -14.06 -7.59
C GLU A 141 -8.12 -15.27 -7.09
N GLU A 142 -8.45 -16.21 -7.98
CA GLU A 142 -9.18 -17.44 -7.63
C GLU A 142 -8.42 -18.26 -6.56
N PHE A 143 -7.11 -18.31 -6.67
CA PHE A 143 -6.23 -18.97 -5.71
C PHE A 143 -6.34 -18.34 -4.30
N LEU A 144 -6.28 -17.02 -4.19
CA LEU A 144 -6.38 -16.32 -2.90
C LEU A 144 -7.72 -16.60 -2.22
N TYR A 145 -8.83 -16.62 -2.96
CA TYR A 145 -10.15 -16.84 -2.36
C TYR A 145 -10.32 -18.24 -1.80
N LYS A 146 -9.70 -19.22 -2.44
CA LYS A 146 -9.70 -20.62 -1.98
C LYS A 146 -8.69 -20.85 -0.85
N SER A 147 -7.57 -20.14 -0.84
CA SER A 147 -6.45 -20.41 0.06
C SER A 147 -6.46 -19.57 1.35
N LEU A 148 -6.86 -18.30 1.30
CA LEU A 148 -6.85 -17.42 2.48
C LEU A 148 -7.67 -17.94 3.67
N PRO A 149 -8.88 -18.52 3.49
CA PRO A 149 -9.62 -19.13 4.60
C PRO A 149 -8.89 -20.30 5.28
N LEU A 150 -7.92 -20.92 4.61
CA LEU A 150 -7.14 -22.07 5.09
C LEU A 150 -5.72 -21.69 5.54
N TRP A 151 -5.30 -20.44 5.29
CA TRP A 151 -3.95 -19.97 5.55
C TRP A 151 -3.80 -19.51 6.99
N ASP A 152 -2.68 -19.86 7.63
CA ASP A 152 -2.38 -19.56 9.04
C ASP A 152 -1.56 -18.27 9.23
N GLY A 153 -1.16 -17.62 8.13
CA GLY A 153 -0.35 -16.40 8.17
C GLY A 153 1.18 -16.62 8.19
N SER A 154 1.66 -17.87 8.17
CA SER A 154 3.08 -18.18 8.36
C SER A 154 3.83 -18.42 7.03
N CYS A 155 3.47 -19.48 6.28
CA CYS A 155 4.14 -19.84 5.04
C CYS A 155 3.94 -18.76 3.98
N CYS A 156 5.01 -18.43 3.23
CA CYS A 156 4.97 -17.49 2.10
C CYS A 156 4.32 -16.13 2.42
N ARG A 157 4.37 -15.67 3.67
CA ARG A 157 3.62 -14.49 4.12
C ARG A 157 3.80 -13.25 3.25
N LEU A 158 5.06 -12.92 2.93
CA LEU A 158 5.35 -11.75 2.10
C LEU A 158 4.74 -11.91 0.70
N GLN A 159 4.91 -13.07 0.09
CA GLN A 159 4.43 -13.37 -1.26
C GLN A 159 2.90 -13.39 -1.34
N VAL A 160 2.22 -14.01 -0.38
CA VAL A 160 0.74 -14.03 -0.34
C VAL A 160 0.19 -12.60 -0.17
N LEU A 161 0.77 -11.81 0.73
CA LEU A 161 0.34 -10.42 0.92
C LEU A 161 0.64 -9.54 -0.31
N ARG A 162 1.70 -9.83 -1.06
CA ARG A 162 1.98 -9.19 -2.35
C ARG A 162 0.98 -9.56 -3.44
N LEU A 163 0.47 -10.79 -3.47
CA LEU A 163 -0.61 -11.15 -4.40
C LEU A 163 -1.92 -10.46 -4.01
N VAL A 164 -2.19 -10.32 -2.70
CA VAL A 164 -3.35 -9.57 -2.20
C VAL A 164 -3.33 -8.12 -2.70
N SER A 165 -2.16 -7.51 -2.87
CA SER A 165 -2.06 -6.13 -3.36
C SER A 165 -2.38 -5.96 -4.86
N TRP A 166 -2.54 -7.06 -5.61
CA TRP A 166 -2.91 -7.04 -7.02
C TRP A 166 -4.34 -7.51 -7.31
N ILE A 167 -5.15 -7.78 -6.29
CA ILE A 167 -6.57 -8.14 -6.49
C ILE A 167 -7.28 -7.02 -7.29
N PRO A 168 -7.94 -7.33 -8.41
CA PRO A 168 -8.55 -6.30 -9.25
C PRO A 168 -9.77 -5.66 -8.57
N LEU A 169 -9.99 -4.38 -8.84
CA LEU A 169 -11.09 -3.62 -8.21
C LEU A 169 -12.48 -4.19 -8.55
N ASN A 170 -12.65 -4.70 -9.78
CA ASN A 170 -13.95 -5.11 -10.30
C ASN A 170 -14.55 -6.32 -9.58
N SER A 171 -13.71 -7.16 -8.99
CA SER A 171 -14.15 -8.36 -8.28
C SER A 171 -14.35 -8.12 -6.78
N PHE A 172 -13.84 -7.01 -6.24
CA PHE A 172 -13.83 -6.77 -4.80
C PHE A 172 -15.22 -6.87 -4.16
N SER A 173 -16.27 -6.35 -4.80
CA SER A 173 -17.63 -6.40 -4.23
C SER A 173 -18.15 -7.83 -4.03
N GLU A 174 -17.83 -8.75 -4.94
CA GLU A 174 -18.26 -10.15 -4.87
C GLU A 174 -17.37 -10.95 -3.91
N VAL A 175 -16.11 -10.53 -3.83
CA VAL A 175 -15.02 -11.26 -3.20
C VAL A 175 -14.81 -10.88 -1.75
N LYS A 176 -15.20 -9.66 -1.38
CA LYS A 176 -15.03 -9.08 -0.05
C LYS A 176 -15.18 -10.07 1.10
N PRO A 177 -16.22 -10.93 1.20
CA PRO A 177 -16.32 -11.88 2.31
C PRO A 177 -15.14 -12.87 2.35
N TYR A 178 -14.68 -13.37 1.19
CA TYR A 178 -13.58 -14.34 1.09
C TYR A 178 -12.20 -13.74 1.34
N LEU A 179 -12.06 -12.41 1.20
CA LEU A 179 -10.81 -11.70 1.47
C LEU A 179 -10.80 -11.05 2.87
N CYS A 180 -11.79 -10.20 3.15
CA CYS A 180 -11.80 -9.37 4.35
C CYS A 180 -11.99 -10.17 5.63
N GLU A 181 -12.84 -11.20 5.64
CA GLU A 181 -13.09 -11.97 6.87
C GLU A 181 -11.87 -12.80 7.30
N PRO A 182 -11.26 -13.63 6.43
CA PRO A 182 -10.04 -14.37 6.80
C PRO A 182 -8.89 -13.44 7.17
N LEU A 183 -8.67 -12.36 6.41
CA LEU A 183 -7.63 -11.38 6.73
C LEU A 183 -7.89 -10.70 8.08
N ALA A 184 -9.13 -10.33 8.40
CA ALA A 184 -9.46 -9.74 9.69
C ALA A 184 -9.19 -10.72 10.84
N GLN A 185 -9.58 -11.99 10.69
CA GLN A 185 -9.33 -13.04 11.67
C GLN A 185 -7.83 -13.21 11.92
N LEU A 186 -7.03 -13.39 10.86
CA LEU A 186 -5.57 -13.49 10.95
C LEU A 186 -4.94 -12.23 11.54
N PHE A 187 -5.41 -11.06 11.12
CA PHE A 187 -4.89 -9.78 11.57
C PHE A 187 -5.05 -9.62 13.09
N PHE A 188 -6.21 -9.94 13.65
CA PHE A 188 -6.43 -9.79 15.09
C PHE A 188 -5.71 -10.84 15.95
N THR A 189 -5.53 -12.06 15.45
CA THR A 189 -4.87 -13.15 16.19
C THR A 189 -3.35 -13.15 16.06
N SER A 190 -2.79 -12.44 15.08
CA SER A 190 -1.36 -12.45 14.78
C SER A 190 -0.55 -11.37 15.50
N SER A 191 0.77 -11.44 15.37
CA SER A 191 1.71 -10.44 15.93
C SER A 191 1.52 -9.02 15.38
N LEU A 192 2.02 -8.02 16.12
CA LEU A 192 2.13 -6.63 15.67
C LEU A 192 2.76 -6.49 14.28
N TYR A 193 3.83 -7.24 14.00
CA TYR A 193 4.54 -7.19 12.71
C TYR A 193 3.69 -7.73 11.55
N PHE A 194 2.92 -8.80 11.81
CA PHE A 194 1.96 -9.31 10.82
C PHE A 194 0.88 -8.28 10.53
N LYS A 195 0.32 -7.64 11.57
CA LYS A 195 -0.64 -6.54 11.41
C LYS A 195 -0.09 -5.43 10.51
N CYS A 196 1.16 -5.00 10.74
CA CYS A 196 1.80 -3.98 9.92
C CYS A 196 2.00 -4.45 8.47
N SER A 197 2.38 -5.71 8.24
CA SER A 197 2.54 -6.28 6.90
C SER A 197 1.21 -6.32 6.13
N VAL A 198 0.10 -6.63 6.81
CA VAL A 198 -1.24 -6.58 6.22
C VAL A 198 -1.62 -5.13 5.86
N LEU A 199 -1.35 -4.16 6.73
CA LEU A 199 -1.64 -2.75 6.43
C LEU A 199 -0.82 -2.24 5.23
N GLU A 200 0.44 -2.65 5.11
CA GLU A 200 1.30 -2.34 3.96
C GLU A 200 0.73 -2.94 2.66
N SER A 201 0.32 -4.20 2.68
CA SER A 201 -0.32 -4.87 1.55
C SER A 201 -1.65 -4.20 1.15
N LEU A 202 -2.52 -3.87 2.11
CA LEU A 202 -3.78 -3.18 1.84
C LEU A 202 -3.58 -1.73 1.36
N LYS A 203 -2.48 -1.07 1.77
CA LYS A 203 -2.04 0.21 1.21
C LYS A 203 -1.61 0.06 -0.24
N GLU A 204 -0.78 -0.94 -0.56
CA GLU A 204 -0.34 -1.22 -1.93
C GLU A 204 -1.54 -1.57 -2.82
N LEU A 205 -2.50 -2.36 -2.33
CA LEU A 205 -3.77 -2.63 -3.02
C LEU A 205 -4.51 -1.34 -3.38
N LEU A 206 -4.70 -0.46 -2.40
CA LEU A 206 -5.34 0.84 -2.63
C LEU A 206 -4.57 1.66 -3.67
N GLN A 207 -3.24 1.70 -3.58
CA GLN A 207 -2.41 2.43 -4.54
C GLN A 207 -2.54 1.88 -5.95
N ASN A 208 -2.54 0.56 -6.12
CA ASN A 208 -2.71 -0.09 -7.41
C ASN A 208 -4.08 0.24 -8.03
N TRP A 209 -5.16 0.21 -7.23
CA TRP A 209 -6.49 0.63 -7.70
C TRP A 209 -6.54 2.10 -8.12
N LEU A 210 -5.92 2.99 -7.34
CA LEU A 210 -5.88 4.41 -7.64
C LEU A 210 -5.03 4.72 -8.89
N ASN A 211 -3.90 4.03 -9.08
CA ASN A 211 -3.07 4.15 -10.27
C ASN A 211 -3.81 3.64 -11.51
N TRP A 212 -4.46 2.48 -11.40
CA TRP A 212 -5.28 1.93 -12.48
C TRP A 212 -6.37 2.90 -12.92
N HIS A 213 -7.06 3.55 -11.97
CA HIS A 213 -8.06 4.58 -12.26
C HIS A 213 -7.47 5.75 -13.05
N VAL A 214 -6.30 6.26 -12.65
CA VAL A 214 -5.64 7.37 -13.37
C VAL A 214 -5.27 6.96 -14.79
N MET A 215 -4.72 5.75 -14.98
CA MET A 215 -4.41 5.22 -16.31
C MET A 215 -5.66 5.14 -17.20
N GLN A 216 -6.81 4.71 -16.65
CA GLN A 216 -8.06 4.65 -17.40
C GLN A 216 -8.55 6.03 -17.85
N LEU A 217 -8.49 7.04 -16.97
CA LEU A 217 -8.88 8.42 -17.31
C LEU A 217 -8.07 8.97 -18.49
N ASP A 218 -6.76 8.68 -18.54
CA ASP A 218 -5.89 9.11 -19.63
C ASP A 218 -6.24 8.42 -20.97
N MET A 219 -6.68 7.16 -20.93
CA MET A 219 -7.09 6.40 -22.13
C MET A 219 -8.46 6.83 -22.65
N GLU A 220 -9.43 7.07 -21.76
CA GLU A 220 -10.78 7.54 -22.13
C GLU A 220 -10.74 8.95 -22.77
N SER A 221 -9.76 9.78 -22.42
CA SER A 221 -9.54 11.08 -23.08
C SER A 221 -9.16 10.97 -24.57
N ASN A 222 -8.70 9.78 -25.01
CA ASN A 222 -8.19 9.54 -26.36
C ASN A 222 -9.11 8.65 -27.22
N THR A 223 -10.13 7.99 -26.65
CA THR A 223 -11.01 7.07 -27.39
C THR A 223 -12.41 7.00 -26.76
N GLU A 224 -13.47 7.23 -27.56
CA GLU A 224 -14.90 7.18 -27.16
C GLU A 224 -15.43 5.78 -26.77
N ILE A 225 -14.56 4.81 -26.46
CA ILE A 225 -14.94 3.42 -26.19
C ILE A 225 -14.24 2.96 -24.91
N SER A 226 -14.91 3.12 -23.77
CA SER A 226 -14.53 2.44 -22.53
C SER A 226 -15.11 1.03 -22.54
N PRO A 227 -14.30 -0.04 -22.48
CA PRO A 227 -14.78 -1.42 -22.57
C PRO A 227 -15.16 -2.02 -21.20
N LEU A 228 -15.31 -1.21 -20.15
CA LEU A 228 -15.55 -1.75 -18.80
C LEU A 228 -16.81 -1.17 -18.14
N ASN A 229 -17.70 -2.07 -17.71
CA ASN A 229 -18.99 -1.77 -17.07
C ASN A 229 -18.90 -1.12 -15.67
N THR A 230 -17.70 -0.80 -15.17
CA THR A 230 -17.53 -0.22 -13.83
C THR A 230 -17.73 1.29 -13.89
N THR A 231 -18.95 1.73 -13.57
CA THR A 231 -19.22 3.17 -13.41
C THR A 231 -18.29 3.77 -12.35
N LEU A 232 -17.87 5.04 -12.52
CA LEU A 232 -17.10 5.79 -11.52
C LEU A 232 -17.70 5.67 -10.10
N SER A 233 -19.03 5.56 -9.99
CA SER A 233 -19.74 5.31 -8.74
C SER A 233 -19.40 3.96 -8.11
N GLY A 234 -19.35 2.89 -8.90
CA GLY A 234 -18.92 1.56 -8.44
C GLY A 234 -17.49 1.57 -7.91
N LEU A 235 -16.59 2.27 -8.60
CA LEU A 235 -15.20 2.43 -8.18
C LEU A 235 -15.07 3.17 -6.85
N VAL A 236 -15.72 4.33 -6.74
CA VAL A 236 -15.75 5.13 -5.50
C VAL A 236 -16.28 4.31 -4.32
N ASN A 237 -17.34 3.52 -4.53
CA ASN A 237 -17.90 2.66 -3.49
C ASN A 237 -16.91 1.56 -3.05
N CYS A 238 -16.27 0.85 -3.98
CA CYS A 238 -15.31 -0.20 -3.63
C CYS A 238 -14.11 0.35 -2.85
N VAL A 239 -13.56 1.49 -3.29
CA VAL A 239 -12.46 2.16 -2.57
C VAL A 239 -12.90 2.62 -1.18
N ALA A 240 -14.10 3.20 -1.05
CA ALA A 240 -14.64 3.60 0.24
C ALA A 240 -14.82 2.41 1.19
N GLU A 241 -15.32 1.28 0.68
CA GLU A 241 -15.48 0.05 1.46
C GLU A 241 -14.16 -0.51 1.97
N LEU A 242 -13.10 -0.51 1.14
CA LEU A 242 -11.76 -0.90 1.57
C LEU A 242 -11.24 0.01 2.69
N ILE A 243 -11.36 1.33 2.53
CA ILE A 243 -10.91 2.29 3.54
C ILE A 243 -11.68 2.12 4.85
N HIS A 244 -12.99 1.89 4.77
CA HIS A 244 -13.80 1.63 5.97
C HIS A 244 -13.43 0.31 6.64
N PHE A 245 -13.17 -0.74 5.87
CA PHE A 245 -12.66 -2.01 6.39
C PHE A 245 -11.32 -1.84 7.12
N VAL A 246 -10.34 -1.21 6.47
CA VAL A 246 -9.04 -0.90 7.06
C VAL A 246 -9.20 -0.03 8.32
N GLY A 247 -10.06 0.99 8.28
CA GLY A 247 -10.33 1.83 9.45
C GLY A 247 -10.87 1.05 10.65
N GLN A 248 -11.76 0.07 10.41
CA GLN A 248 -12.25 -0.82 11.47
C GLN A 248 -11.13 -1.70 12.04
N LEU A 249 -10.30 -2.30 11.17
CA LEU A 249 -9.13 -3.07 11.60
C LEU A 249 -8.21 -2.23 12.48
N CYS A 250 -7.88 -1.02 12.03
CA CYS A 250 -6.97 -0.10 12.73
C CYS A 250 -7.50 0.30 14.11
N ALA A 251 -8.78 0.70 14.21
CA ALA A 251 -9.38 1.13 15.46
C ALA A 251 -9.43 0.00 16.52
N VAL A 252 -9.63 -1.24 16.10
CA VAL A 252 -9.59 -2.41 16.99
C VAL A 252 -8.14 -2.80 17.32
N ALA A 253 -7.25 -2.82 16.33
CA ALA A 253 -5.84 -3.18 16.51
C ALA A 253 -5.13 -2.29 17.53
N LEU A 254 -5.35 -0.98 17.46
CA LEU A 254 -4.73 -0.03 18.39
C LEU A 254 -5.14 -0.31 19.84
N ARG A 255 -6.38 -0.74 20.05
CA ARG A 255 -6.84 -1.14 21.38
C ARG A 255 -6.17 -2.42 21.86
N LEU A 256 -6.03 -3.42 20.98
CA LEU A 256 -5.39 -4.70 21.29
C LEU A 256 -3.89 -4.53 21.58
N GLU A 257 -3.22 -3.65 20.84
CA GLU A 257 -1.78 -3.40 20.90
C GLU A 257 -1.41 -2.21 21.80
N SER A 258 -2.32 -1.80 22.70
CA SER A 258 -2.08 -0.72 23.68
C SER A 258 -1.56 0.59 23.06
N ASN A 259 -2.08 0.98 21.90
CA ASN A 259 -1.68 2.15 21.11
C ASN A 259 -0.19 2.16 20.72
N ALA A 260 0.37 1.00 20.36
CA ALA A 260 1.74 0.88 19.88
C ALA A 260 2.05 1.89 18.75
N THR A 261 3.10 2.71 18.96
CA THR A 261 3.49 3.77 18.02
C THR A 261 3.93 3.22 16.67
N PHE A 262 4.60 2.07 16.66
CA PHE A 262 4.99 1.38 15.43
C PHE A 262 3.76 1.05 14.57
N LEU A 263 2.67 0.54 15.16
CA LEU A 263 1.44 0.28 14.43
C LEU A 263 0.78 1.58 13.95
N LEU A 264 0.75 2.62 14.81
CA LEU A 264 0.23 3.94 14.42
C LEU A 264 0.93 4.51 13.18
N HIS A 265 2.24 4.30 13.04
CA HIS A 265 3.00 4.73 11.86
C HIS A 265 2.43 4.13 10.56
N PHE A 266 2.25 2.80 10.51
CA PHE A 266 1.69 2.12 9.33
C PHE A 266 0.24 2.54 9.06
N ILE A 267 -0.55 2.76 10.12
CA ILE A 267 -1.93 3.24 9.98
C ILE A 267 -1.95 4.65 9.36
N LEU A 268 -1.13 5.57 9.87
CA LEU A 268 -1.07 6.93 9.33
C LEU A 268 -0.49 6.96 7.92
N ASP A 269 0.48 6.10 7.62
CA ASP A 269 1.04 5.93 6.27
C ASP A 269 -0.01 5.45 5.24
N PHE A 270 -0.95 4.58 5.65
CA PHE A 270 -2.14 4.28 4.84
C PHE A 270 -2.99 5.54 4.60
N TYR A 271 -3.28 6.31 5.66
CA TYR A 271 -4.07 7.54 5.54
C TYR A 271 -3.37 8.69 4.80
N GLU A 272 -2.03 8.69 4.70
CA GLU A 272 -1.29 9.59 3.82
C GLU A 272 -1.65 9.36 2.34
N THR A 273 -1.94 8.11 1.96
CA THR A 273 -2.45 7.80 0.60
C THR A 273 -3.93 8.20 0.47
N VAL A 274 -4.75 7.88 1.47
CA VAL A 274 -6.20 8.20 1.47
C VAL A 274 -6.45 9.70 1.38
N CYS A 275 -5.66 10.52 2.09
CA CYS A 275 -5.90 11.96 2.15
C CYS A 275 -5.71 12.68 0.81
N ASP A 276 -5.01 12.07 -0.15
CA ASP A 276 -4.67 12.64 -1.46
C ASP A 276 -5.56 12.22 -2.62
N MET A 277 -6.47 11.26 -2.40
CA MET A 277 -7.25 10.64 -3.48
C MET A 277 -7.96 11.66 -4.37
N TYR A 278 -8.47 12.74 -3.78
CA TYR A 278 -9.20 13.78 -4.50
C TYR A 278 -8.33 14.55 -5.50
N LEU A 279 -7.23 15.15 -5.05
CA LEU A 279 -6.38 15.98 -5.90
C LEU A 279 -5.40 15.16 -6.74
N LYS A 280 -4.80 14.11 -6.18
CA LYS A 280 -3.72 13.36 -6.83
C LYS A 280 -4.24 12.35 -7.85
N TYR A 281 -5.38 11.72 -7.54
CA TYR A 281 -5.93 10.61 -8.35
C TYR A 281 -7.26 10.97 -9.03
N ASN A 282 -7.70 12.22 -8.91
CA ASN A 282 -8.99 12.73 -9.44
C ASN A 282 -10.19 11.89 -8.99
N LEU A 283 -10.10 11.22 -7.84
CA LEU A 283 -11.17 10.37 -7.33
C LEU A 283 -12.05 11.19 -6.37
N PRO A 284 -13.37 11.36 -6.62
CA PRO A 284 -14.24 12.20 -5.80
C PRO A 284 -14.64 11.53 -4.46
N LEU A 285 -13.64 11.15 -3.66
CA LEU A 285 -13.79 10.45 -2.39
C LEU A 285 -12.91 11.07 -1.31
N LEU A 286 -13.52 11.38 -0.16
CA LEU A 286 -12.83 11.91 1.02
C LEU A 286 -13.34 11.18 2.26
N VAL A 287 -12.49 10.31 2.81
CA VAL A 287 -12.76 9.53 4.03
C VAL A 287 -11.69 9.85 5.04
N LEU A 288 -12.07 10.32 6.22
CA LEU A 288 -11.15 10.67 7.31
C LEU A 288 -10.72 9.42 8.09
N PRO A 289 -9.61 9.47 8.84
CA PRO A 289 -9.28 8.44 9.81
C PRO A 289 -10.39 8.31 10.85
N PRO A 290 -10.75 7.09 11.27
CA PRO A 290 -11.74 6.91 12.33
C PRO A 290 -11.23 7.51 13.63
N ALA A 291 -12.16 7.92 14.50
CA ALA A 291 -11.83 8.50 15.80
C ALA A 291 -10.91 7.62 16.66
N GLY A 292 -11.10 6.30 16.59
CA GLY A 292 -10.24 5.30 17.23
C GLY A 292 -8.80 5.26 16.73
N VAL A 293 -8.46 6.01 15.66
CA VAL A 293 -7.10 6.25 15.18
C VAL A 293 -6.68 7.69 15.44
N PHE A 294 -7.56 8.65 15.12
CA PHE A 294 -7.28 10.09 15.27
C PHE A 294 -6.88 10.47 16.70
N TYR A 295 -7.70 10.12 17.70
CA TYR A 295 -7.43 10.52 19.09
C TYR A 295 -6.20 9.82 19.68
N PRO A 296 -5.96 8.51 19.48
CA PRO A 296 -4.71 7.88 19.90
C PRO A 296 -3.47 8.48 19.25
N ALA A 297 -3.53 8.83 17.95
CA ALA A 297 -2.42 9.50 17.29
C ALA A 297 -2.17 10.90 17.85
N LEU A 298 -3.24 11.67 18.14
CA LEU A 298 -3.14 13.01 18.71
C LEU A 298 -2.54 13.00 20.12
N LEU A 299 -2.88 11.99 20.92
CA LEU A 299 -2.39 11.83 22.29
C LEU A 299 -1.11 10.99 22.40
N SER A 300 -0.50 10.62 21.27
CA SER A 300 0.71 9.79 21.24
C SER A 300 1.87 10.47 21.97
N MET A 301 2.71 9.69 22.63
CA MET A 301 3.95 10.19 23.25
C MET A 301 5.10 10.32 22.24
N ASP A 302 4.87 9.96 20.97
CA ASP A 302 5.88 9.95 19.91
C ASP A 302 5.69 11.15 18.95
N SER A 303 6.75 11.95 18.80
CA SER A 303 6.73 13.15 17.95
C SER A 303 6.53 12.83 16.47
N VAL A 304 7.02 11.69 16.00
CA VAL A 304 6.88 11.26 14.60
C VAL A 304 5.41 11.00 14.31
N ILE A 305 4.72 10.30 15.21
CA ILE A 305 3.28 10.02 15.06
C ILE A 305 2.47 11.31 15.08
N LEU A 306 2.74 12.21 16.03
CA LEU A 306 2.04 13.50 16.08
C LEU A 306 2.30 14.32 14.81
N ASN A 307 3.55 14.36 14.32
CA ASN A 307 3.90 15.05 13.09
C ASN A 307 3.20 14.44 11.86
N GLN A 308 3.17 13.12 11.74
CA GLN A 308 2.45 12.42 10.67
C GLN A 308 0.96 12.73 10.71
N LEU A 309 0.34 12.75 11.90
CA LEU A 309 -1.06 13.15 12.03
C LEU A 309 -1.28 14.60 11.57
N CYS A 310 -0.44 15.54 12.03
CA CYS A 310 -0.48 16.94 11.57
C CYS A 310 -0.40 17.04 10.04
N TYR A 311 0.52 16.27 9.45
CA TYR A 311 0.72 16.22 8.01
C TYR A 311 -0.52 15.70 7.28
N VAL A 312 -1.05 14.54 7.69
CA VAL A 312 -2.28 13.95 7.13
C VAL A 312 -3.45 14.93 7.21
N ILE A 313 -3.68 15.53 8.38
CA ILE A 313 -4.79 16.49 8.61
C ILE A 313 -4.64 17.74 7.75
N TYR A 314 -3.42 18.28 7.60
CA TYR A 314 -3.13 19.39 6.69
C TYR A 314 -3.47 19.05 5.23
N ARG A 315 -3.14 17.84 4.78
CA ARG A 315 -3.45 17.41 3.41
C ARG A 315 -4.94 17.19 3.18
N TYR A 316 -5.65 16.65 4.16
CA TYR A 316 -7.12 16.63 4.13
C TYR A 316 -7.71 18.04 3.97
N ARG A 317 -7.18 19.05 4.68
CA ARG A 317 -7.59 20.45 4.49
C ARG A 317 -7.50 20.88 3.03
N THR A 318 -6.35 20.60 2.42
CA THR A 318 -6.05 21.02 1.04
C THR A 318 -7.02 20.39 0.06
N ASN A 319 -7.27 19.08 0.21
CA ASN A 319 -8.21 18.33 -0.62
C ASN A 319 -9.67 18.77 -0.38
N LEU A 320 -10.09 18.99 0.88
CA LEU A 320 -11.45 19.45 1.22
C LEU A 320 -11.74 20.87 0.72
N VAL A 321 -10.76 21.77 0.79
CA VAL A 321 -10.90 23.14 0.25
C VAL A 321 -11.08 23.09 -1.27
N ALA A 322 -10.23 22.33 -1.97
CA ALA A 322 -10.36 22.16 -3.41
C ALA A 322 -11.69 21.52 -3.81
N ALA A 323 -12.15 20.51 -3.06
CA ALA A 323 -13.45 19.88 -3.28
C ALA A 323 -14.60 20.89 -3.14
N LYS A 324 -14.57 21.72 -2.09
CA LYS A 324 -15.57 22.76 -1.85
C LYS A 324 -15.56 23.84 -2.93
N GLU A 325 -14.40 24.29 -3.38
CA GLU A 325 -14.28 25.26 -4.48
C GLU A 325 -14.84 24.69 -5.79
N ASN A 326 -14.52 23.43 -6.10
CA ASN A 326 -15.04 22.74 -7.28
C ASN A 326 -16.56 22.52 -7.22
N GLU A 327 -17.14 22.21 -6.06
CA GLU A 327 -18.60 22.15 -5.88
C GLU A 327 -19.29 23.49 -6.18
N LEU A 328 -18.66 24.62 -5.83
CA LEU A 328 -19.20 25.95 -6.06
C LEU A 328 -19.11 26.36 -7.54
N VAL A 329 -18.01 26.01 -8.23
CA VAL A 329 -17.76 26.37 -9.63
C VAL A 329 -18.47 25.43 -10.62
N LYS A 330 -18.51 24.12 -10.33
CA LYS A 330 -19.01 23.07 -11.24
C LYS A 330 -20.31 22.41 -10.75
N LYS A 331 -21.26 23.21 -10.25
CA LYS A 331 -22.59 22.77 -9.74
C LYS A 331 -23.38 21.78 -10.64
N ALA A 332 -22.98 21.59 -11.91
CA ALA A 332 -23.69 20.80 -12.91
C ALA A 332 -23.03 19.47 -13.33
N ILE A 333 -21.78 19.15 -12.93
CA ILE A 333 -21.04 18.04 -13.59
C ILE A 333 -20.68 16.87 -12.65
N LEU A 334 -20.67 17.03 -11.32
CA LEU A 334 -20.34 15.94 -10.40
C LEU A 334 -21.60 15.46 -9.67
N GLN A 335 -22.03 14.22 -9.98
CA GLN A 335 -23.08 13.50 -9.23
C GLN A 335 -22.66 13.16 -7.79
N PHE A 336 -21.40 13.39 -7.42
CA PHE A 336 -20.87 13.15 -6.08
C PHE A 336 -20.95 14.44 -5.25
N LYS A 337 -22.07 14.62 -4.54
CA LYS A 337 -22.13 15.59 -3.43
C LYS A 337 -21.29 15.03 -2.29
N PHE A 338 -20.22 15.71 -1.88
CA PHE A 338 -19.53 15.32 -0.67
C PHE A 338 -20.48 15.45 0.52
N SER A 339 -20.47 14.46 1.40
CA SER A 339 -21.35 14.51 2.57
C SER A 339 -20.97 15.73 3.42
N SER A 340 -21.95 16.55 3.80
CA SER A 340 -21.73 17.63 4.77
C SER A 340 -21.12 17.12 6.08
N ARG A 341 -21.35 15.83 6.38
CA ARG A 341 -20.78 15.08 7.50
C ARG A 341 -19.25 15.03 7.47
N THR A 342 -18.62 14.80 6.31
CA THR A 342 -17.15 14.75 6.20
C THR A 342 -16.52 16.09 6.60
N TYR A 343 -17.11 17.20 6.16
CA TYR A 343 -16.65 18.55 6.57
C TYR A 343 -16.87 18.80 8.07
N GLN A 344 -17.99 18.35 8.62
CA GLN A 344 -18.28 18.48 10.06
C GLN A 344 -17.29 17.70 10.91
N GLU A 345 -17.02 16.44 10.55
CA GLU A 345 -16.06 15.58 11.24
C GLU A 345 -14.64 16.13 11.16
N TYR A 346 -14.20 16.60 9.99
CA TYR A 346 -12.90 17.28 9.84
C TYR A 346 -12.80 18.51 10.74
N ASN A 347 -13.83 19.36 10.76
CA ASN A 347 -13.85 20.55 11.60
C ASN A 347 -13.80 20.20 13.09
N GLN A 348 -14.47 19.12 13.52
CA GLN A 348 -14.38 18.62 14.88
C GLN A 348 -12.95 18.20 15.22
N TYR A 349 -12.30 17.39 14.38
CA TYR A 349 -10.91 16.98 14.56
C TYR A 349 -9.95 18.17 14.65
N ILE A 350 -10.06 19.14 13.74
CA ILE A 350 -9.23 20.36 13.79
C ILE A 350 -9.47 21.16 15.06
N MET A 351 -10.72 21.31 15.49
CA MET A 351 -11.04 22.05 16.72
C MET A 351 -10.41 21.38 17.95
N VAL A 352 -10.45 20.06 18.03
CA VAL A 352 -9.80 19.32 19.12
C VAL A 352 -8.28 19.43 19.04
N MET A 353 -7.70 19.26 17.85
CA MET A 353 -6.26 19.34 17.62
C MET A 353 -5.70 20.72 17.98
N VAL A 354 -6.35 21.79 17.55
CA VAL A 354 -6.01 23.17 17.94
C VAL A 354 -6.24 23.39 19.44
N GLY A 355 -7.32 22.80 19.97
CA GLY A 355 -7.64 22.78 21.40
C GLY A 355 -6.53 22.20 22.27
N CYS A 356 -5.98 21.06 21.85
CA CYS A 356 -4.86 20.39 22.49
C CYS A 356 -3.57 21.19 22.29
N LEU A 357 -3.14 21.39 21.04
CA LEU A 357 -1.79 21.85 20.72
C LEU A 357 -1.57 23.35 20.90
N TRP A 358 -2.61 24.18 20.82
CA TRP A 358 -2.46 25.64 20.78
C TRP A 358 -3.26 26.39 21.85
N THR A 359 -4.57 26.20 21.91
CA THR A 359 -5.44 27.06 22.75
C THR A 359 -5.58 26.60 24.20
N SER A 360 -4.90 25.52 24.60
CA SER A 360 -4.98 24.92 25.94
C SER A 360 -6.43 24.67 26.40
N SER A 361 -7.27 24.20 25.48
CA SER A 361 -8.68 23.89 25.73
C SER A 361 -8.98 22.40 25.52
N ALA A 362 -7.98 21.55 25.76
CA ALA A 362 -8.14 20.09 25.76
C ALA A 362 -9.30 19.68 26.70
N PHE A 363 -9.99 18.59 26.35
CA PHE A 363 -11.07 17.96 27.12
C PHE A 363 -12.41 18.74 27.25
N GLN A 364 -12.57 19.95 26.71
CA GLN A 364 -13.76 20.79 26.99
C GLN A 364 -14.85 20.81 25.92
N LYS A 365 -14.47 20.82 24.64
CA LYS A 365 -15.37 21.14 23.51
C LYS A 365 -15.52 20.00 22.51
N ASP A 366 -15.01 18.84 22.85
CA ASP A 366 -15.10 17.69 21.97
C ASP A 366 -16.50 17.05 22.08
N ILE A 367 -17.27 17.15 21.01
CA ILE A 367 -18.62 16.57 20.91
C ILE A 367 -18.60 15.19 20.24
N HIS A 368 -17.43 14.69 19.85
CA HIS A 368 -17.33 13.39 19.23
C HIS A 368 -17.59 12.29 20.29
N PRO A 369 -18.41 11.26 20.00
CA PRO A 369 -18.78 10.23 20.99
C PRO A 369 -17.60 9.39 21.47
N GLN A 370 -16.57 9.24 20.63
CA GLN A 370 -15.29 8.60 20.97
C GLN A 370 -14.18 9.64 21.21
N GLY A 371 -14.58 10.87 21.49
CA GLY A 371 -13.71 12.00 21.70
C GLY A 371 -12.98 11.97 23.04
N ILE A 372 -12.23 13.03 23.29
CA ILE A 372 -11.45 13.22 24.50
C ILE A 372 -12.17 14.12 25.52
N CYS A 373 -13.46 14.40 25.38
CA CYS A 373 -14.18 15.16 26.38
C CYS A 373 -14.25 14.36 27.69
N LEU A 374 -13.88 15.00 28.80
CA LEU A 374 -13.92 14.39 30.13
C LEU A 374 -14.60 15.34 31.11
N ASP A 375 -15.44 14.79 31.97
CA ASP A 375 -16.09 15.55 33.03
C ASP A 375 -15.05 16.15 33.99
N THR A 376 -15.29 17.37 34.45
CA THR A 376 -14.39 18.08 35.37
C THR A 376 -14.09 17.26 36.62
N GLU A 377 -15.07 16.52 37.14
CA GLU A 377 -14.89 15.62 38.29
C GLU A 377 -13.88 14.48 38.03
N VAL A 378 -13.82 13.97 36.80
CA VAL A 378 -12.86 12.93 36.40
C VAL A 378 -11.47 13.54 36.27
N LEU A 379 -11.37 14.73 35.68
CA LEU A 379 -10.12 15.47 35.52
C LEU A 379 -9.52 15.82 36.89
N GLU A 380 -10.32 16.26 37.85
CA GLU A 380 -9.86 16.55 39.21
C GLU A 380 -9.29 15.30 39.92
N LYS A 381 -9.85 14.11 39.66
CA LYS A 381 -9.33 12.84 40.21
C LYS A 381 -7.95 12.47 39.68
N THR A 382 -7.55 12.98 38.51
CA THR A 382 -6.21 12.70 37.94
C THR A 382 -5.08 13.36 38.72
N ARG A 383 -5.37 14.35 39.58
CA ARG A 383 -4.39 15.14 40.34
C ARG A 383 -3.40 15.95 39.48
N VAL A 384 -3.65 16.07 38.18
CA VAL A 384 -2.87 16.92 37.27
C VAL A 384 -3.32 18.38 37.44
N GLN A 385 -2.45 19.25 37.94
CA GLN A 385 -2.81 20.63 38.28
C GLN A 385 -3.23 21.47 37.06
N GLU A 386 -2.52 21.33 35.93
CA GLU A 386 -2.77 22.09 34.70
C GLU A 386 -3.09 21.19 33.51
N PHE A 387 -4.07 20.29 33.67
CA PHE A 387 -4.47 19.33 32.62
C PHE A 387 -4.81 20.00 31.27
N ARG A 388 -5.25 21.26 31.30
CA ARG A 388 -5.56 22.06 30.11
C ARG A 388 -4.34 22.36 29.25
N ASN A 389 -3.18 22.54 29.88
CA ASN A 389 -1.92 22.86 29.23
C ASN A 389 -1.13 21.60 28.86
N SER A 390 -1.47 20.43 29.42
CA SER A 390 -0.67 19.20 29.30
C SER A 390 -0.44 18.68 27.89
N PHE A 391 -1.25 19.11 26.91
CA PHE A 391 -1.11 18.72 25.51
C PHE A 391 -0.81 19.89 24.58
N ASN A 392 -0.49 21.08 25.12
CA ASN A 392 -0.07 22.20 24.28
C ASN A 392 1.32 21.95 23.69
N ILE A 393 1.72 22.71 22.67
CA ILE A 393 2.98 22.49 21.94
C ILE A 393 4.24 22.46 22.82
N ILE A 394 4.18 23.07 24.01
CA ILE A 394 5.30 23.15 24.97
C ILE A 394 5.34 21.91 25.88
N TYR A 395 4.18 21.47 26.36
CA TYR A 395 4.07 20.42 27.39
C TYR A 395 3.56 19.09 26.86
N HIS A 396 3.16 19.03 25.59
CA HIS A 396 2.74 17.81 24.94
C HIS A 396 3.84 16.77 25.10
N PRO A 397 3.58 15.59 25.67
CA PRO A 397 4.64 14.64 26.01
C PRO A 397 5.55 14.27 24.84
N ALA A 398 5.00 14.19 23.63
CA ALA A 398 5.76 13.99 22.40
C ALA A 398 6.72 15.14 22.03
N LEU A 399 6.44 16.37 22.45
CA LEU A 399 7.15 17.59 22.03
C LEU A 399 7.97 18.24 23.13
N THR A 400 7.70 17.94 24.42
CA THR A 400 8.37 18.59 25.55
C THR A 400 9.89 18.50 25.47
N GLY A 401 10.44 17.37 25.02
CA GLY A 401 11.89 17.23 24.81
C GLY A 401 12.43 18.22 23.76
N TYR A 402 11.72 18.41 22.65
CA TYR A 402 12.06 19.39 21.63
C TYR A 402 11.89 20.83 22.13
N ALA A 403 10.86 21.10 22.93
CA ALA A 403 10.64 22.42 23.52
C ALA A 403 11.80 22.82 24.45
N ILE A 404 12.30 21.88 25.27
CA ILE A 404 13.48 22.11 26.12
C ILE A 404 14.72 22.39 25.27
N LEU A 405 15.00 21.55 24.27
CA LEU A 405 16.14 21.75 23.37
C LEU A 405 16.08 23.08 22.63
N PHE A 406 14.89 23.47 22.16
CA PHE A 406 14.66 24.75 21.51
C PHE A 406 14.94 25.94 22.45
N LEU A 407 14.50 25.86 23.71
CA LEU A 407 14.77 26.87 24.72
C LEU A 407 16.26 26.95 25.06
N GLU A 408 16.95 25.80 25.21
CA GLU A 408 18.40 25.76 25.46
C GLU A 408 19.20 26.40 24.30
N GLN A 409 18.80 26.13 23.05
CA GLN A 409 19.39 26.77 21.88
C GLN A 409 19.14 28.28 21.88
N GLY A 410 17.90 28.72 22.11
CA GLY A 410 17.55 30.14 22.15
C GLY A 410 18.25 30.91 23.28
N VAL A 411 18.46 30.28 24.44
CA VAL A 411 19.23 30.86 25.55
C VAL A 411 20.72 30.93 25.19
N SER A 412 21.28 29.91 24.55
CA SER A 412 22.67 29.90 24.09
C SER A 412 22.94 30.97 23.01
N GLU A 413 22.05 31.10 22.03
CA GLU A 413 22.12 32.14 21.00
C GLU A 413 21.89 33.54 21.59
N GLY A 414 20.94 33.69 22.50
CA GLY A 414 20.71 34.95 23.22
C GLY A 414 21.90 35.37 24.07
N LEU A 415 22.55 34.41 24.75
CA LEU A 415 23.76 34.66 25.52
C LEU A 415 24.94 35.02 24.60
N LYS A 416 25.07 34.35 23.46
CA LYS A 416 26.08 34.63 22.44
C LYS A 416 25.89 36.03 21.86
N PHE A 417 24.66 36.41 21.51
CA PHE A 417 24.31 37.76 21.06
C PHE A 417 24.57 38.80 22.17
N PHE A 418 24.27 38.47 23.43
CA PHE A 418 24.55 39.36 24.56
C PHE A 418 26.06 39.58 24.75
N ILE A 419 26.87 38.52 24.66
CA ILE A 419 28.34 38.58 24.75
C ILE A 419 28.91 39.38 23.57
N GLU A 420 28.48 39.09 22.33
CA GLU A 420 28.92 39.82 21.13
C GLU A 420 28.52 41.31 21.20
N SER A 421 27.30 41.62 21.64
CA SER A 421 26.85 43.00 21.84
C SER A 421 27.61 43.71 22.97
N SER A 422 28.03 42.98 24.01
CA SER A 422 28.82 43.52 25.12
C SER A 422 30.27 43.78 24.71
N ILE A 423 30.88 42.85 23.98
CA ILE A 423 32.23 43.01 23.39
C ILE A 423 32.24 44.19 22.41
N SER A 424 31.20 44.34 21.57
CA SER A 424 31.10 45.47 20.64
C SER A 424 31.00 46.82 21.38
N ARG A 425 30.22 46.91 22.47
CA ARG A 425 30.13 48.12 23.32
C ARG A 425 31.43 48.45 24.05
N ILE A 426 32.16 47.44 24.53
CA ILE A 426 33.49 47.62 25.14
C ILE A 426 34.51 48.09 24.08
N SER A 427 34.44 47.56 22.86
CA SER A 427 35.31 47.97 21.76
C SER A 427 35.08 49.43 21.34
N GLN A 428 33.82 49.89 21.29
CA GLN A 428 33.45 51.27 20.97
C GLN A 428 33.86 52.25 22.08
N THR A 429 33.68 51.88 23.35
CA THR A 429 34.11 52.72 24.50
C THR A 429 35.63 52.81 24.61
N SER A 430 36.38 51.76 24.24
CA SER A 430 37.85 51.81 24.16
C SER A 430 38.37 52.74 23.04
N LYS A 431 37.67 52.80 21.89
CA LYS A 431 37.96 53.73 20.80
C LYS A 431 37.64 55.17 21.19
N ALA A 432 36.56 55.42 21.93
CA ALA A 432 36.20 56.75 22.43
C ALA A 432 37.21 57.29 23.45
N LYS A 433 37.76 56.44 24.34
CA LYS A 433 38.81 56.86 25.30
C LYS A 433 40.16 57.14 24.64
N LYS A 434 40.53 56.45 23.55
CA LYS A 434 41.75 56.77 22.76
C LYS A 434 41.63 58.07 21.96
N GLY A 435 40.41 58.51 21.64
CA GLY A 435 40.17 59.81 20.97
C GLY A 435 40.25 61.03 21.89
N SER A 436 40.26 60.86 23.22
CA SER A 436 40.21 61.97 24.20
C SER A 436 41.56 62.26 24.87
N LEU A 437 42.67 61.68 24.39
CA LEU A 437 44.01 61.82 24.98
C LEU A 437 45.01 62.61 24.09
N HIS A 438 44.51 63.34 23.09
CA HIS A 438 45.27 64.41 22.42
C HIS A 438 44.78 65.77 22.93
N ILE A 439 45.42 66.26 24.01
CA ILE A 439 45.62 67.68 24.30
C ILE A 439 47.13 67.87 24.45
#